data_AF-A0A3S1RMI6-F1
#
_entry.id   AF-A0A3S1RMI6-F1
#
_cell.length_a   1.000
_cell.length_b   1.000
_cell.length_c   1.000
_cell.angle_alpha   90.00
_cell.angle_beta   90.00
_cell.angle_gamma   90.00
#
_symmetry.space_group_name_H-M   'P 1'
#
loop_
_entity.id
_entity.type
_entity.pdbx_description
1 polymer ?
#
loop_
_entity_poly.entity_id
_entity_poly.type
_entity_poly.pdbx_seq_one_letter_code
_entity_poly.pdbx_strand_id
1 'polypeptide(L)'
;LWLTRLENQSFLAPLWLKHQHRDAYWKRGSICEDFSAVKAAVLSIGGWHDGYRNTVSHLATNIQAPVKGIVGPWIHKYPHYAGPKPAIGFLQEALRWWDRWLKGVDTGVEADPAYRAYVMDSVRPARWHPERPGRWAAEQEWPSPTIKMQTVDLIPS
;
A
#
# COMPACT_ATOMS: atom_id res chain seq x y z
N LEU A 1 30.05 0.59 14.31
CA LEU A 1 29.09 0.58 13.19
C LEU A 1 27.98 1.65 13.35
N TRP A 2 27.28 1.76 14.48
CA TRP A 2 26.20 2.76 14.65
C TRP A 2 26.73 4.21 14.78
N LEU A 3 27.78 4.43 15.60
CA LEU A 3 28.47 5.73 15.71
C LEU A 3 29.00 6.21 14.36
N THR A 4 29.67 5.33 13.62
CA THR A 4 30.16 5.61 12.27
C THR A 4 29.03 6.06 11.33
N ARG A 5 27.85 5.44 11.38
CA ARG A 5 26.69 5.87 10.57
C ARG A 5 26.17 7.23 11.01
N LEU A 6 26.13 7.49 12.32
CA LEU A 6 25.70 8.78 12.86
C LEU A 6 26.65 9.91 12.42
N GLU A 7 27.95 9.70 12.52
CA GLU A 7 28.99 10.67 12.13
C GLU A 7 29.03 10.93 10.62
N ASN A 8 28.60 9.96 9.81
CA ASN A 8 28.62 10.05 8.35
C ASN A 8 27.24 10.28 7.72
N GLN A 9 26.19 10.50 8.51
CA GLN A 9 24.86 10.73 7.97
C GLN A 9 24.76 12.15 7.40
N SER A 10 24.76 12.26 6.07
CA SER A 10 24.56 13.54 5.41
C SER A 10 23.20 14.15 5.78
N PHE A 11 23.15 15.47 5.98
CA PHE A 11 21.90 16.17 6.16
C PHE A 11 21.12 16.20 4.83
N LEU A 12 20.09 15.35 4.72
CA LEU A 12 19.40 15.11 3.45
C LEU A 12 18.44 16.22 3.02
N ALA A 13 17.94 17.05 3.93
CA ALA A 13 16.92 18.04 3.60
C ALA A 13 17.36 19.06 2.53
N PRO A 14 18.57 19.68 2.60
CA PRO A 14 19.04 20.58 1.54
C PRO A 14 19.25 19.87 0.21
N LEU A 15 19.61 18.58 0.22
CA LEU A 15 19.77 17.78 -0.98
C LEU A 15 18.40 17.54 -1.64
N TRP A 16 17.40 17.11 -0.87
CA TRP A 16 16.04 16.90 -1.38
C TRP A 16 15.41 18.19 -1.91
N LEU A 17 15.64 19.33 -1.24
CA LEU A 17 15.15 20.64 -1.69
C LEU A 17 15.77 21.10 -3.02
N LYS A 18 16.94 20.58 -3.41
CA LYS A 18 17.53 20.82 -4.74
C LYS A 18 16.93 19.94 -5.85
N HIS A 19 16.26 18.85 -5.49
CA HIS A 19 15.64 17.90 -6.41
C HIS A 19 14.10 18.02 -6.34
N GLN A 20 13.55 19.20 -6.66
CA GLN A 20 12.11 19.47 -6.53
C GLN A 20 11.24 18.73 -7.57
N HIS A 21 11.86 18.29 -8.67
CA HIS A 21 11.19 17.55 -9.74
C HIS A 21 11.66 16.09 -9.77
N ARG A 22 10.90 15.24 -10.46
CA ARG A 22 11.30 13.86 -10.72
C ARG A 22 12.49 13.84 -11.70
N ASP A 23 13.69 13.68 -11.16
CA ASP A 23 14.94 13.60 -11.94
C ASP A 23 15.71 12.29 -11.64
N ALA A 24 16.94 12.20 -12.13
CA ALA A 24 17.80 11.03 -11.94
C ALA A 24 18.02 10.68 -10.45
N TYR A 25 17.98 11.65 -9.54
CA TYR A 25 18.15 11.42 -8.11
C TYR A 25 17.02 10.56 -7.53
N TRP A 26 15.77 10.81 -7.95
CA TRP A 26 14.60 10.06 -7.48
C TRP A 26 14.36 8.77 -8.26
N LYS A 27 14.68 8.74 -9.56
CA LYS A 27 14.49 7.55 -10.41
C LYS A 27 15.26 6.34 -9.87
N ARG A 28 16.51 6.53 -9.42
CA ARG A 28 17.36 5.43 -8.92
C ARG A 28 16.75 4.60 -7.78
N GLY A 29 15.85 5.19 -6.99
CA GLY A 29 15.21 4.55 -5.84
C GLY A 29 13.73 4.22 -6.06
N SER A 30 13.23 4.44 -7.28
CA SER A 30 11.82 4.26 -7.59
C SER A 30 11.57 2.89 -8.22
N ILE A 31 10.72 2.08 -7.60
CA ILE A 31 10.34 0.77 -8.17
C ILE A 31 9.56 0.88 -9.49
N CYS A 32 8.92 2.03 -9.74
CA CYS A 32 8.16 2.26 -10.96
C CYS A 32 9.02 2.41 -12.22
N GLU A 33 10.35 2.41 -12.10
CA GLU A 33 11.24 2.35 -13.28
C GLU A 33 11.22 0.94 -13.91
N ASP A 34 11.10 -0.11 -13.11
CA ASP A 34 11.00 -1.49 -13.60
C ASP A 34 10.35 -2.41 -12.55
N PHE A 35 9.04 -2.63 -12.66
CA PHE A 35 8.33 -3.58 -11.81
C PHE A 35 8.67 -5.05 -12.15
N SER A 36 9.12 -5.33 -13.37
CA SER A 36 9.43 -6.70 -13.82
C SER A 36 10.67 -7.26 -13.13
N ALA A 37 11.56 -6.39 -12.63
CA ALA A 37 12.70 -6.79 -11.81
C ALA A 37 12.28 -7.46 -10.49
N VAL A 38 11.06 -7.24 -10.00
CA VAL A 38 10.55 -7.91 -8.81
C VAL A 38 10.17 -9.35 -9.14
N LYS A 39 10.96 -10.30 -8.61
CA LYS A 39 10.69 -11.75 -8.72
C LYS A 39 10.15 -12.37 -7.42
N ALA A 40 10.29 -11.66 -6.30
CA ALA A 40 9.81 -12.12 -5.01
C ALA A 40 8.29 -11.95 -4.87
N ALA A 41 7.68 -12.82 -4.06
CA ALA A 41 6.27 -12.70 -3.71
C ALA A 41 6.05 -11.47 -2.80
N VAL A 42 5.10 -10.59 -3.16
CA VAL A 42 4.81 -9.32 -2.48
C VAL A 42 3.41 -9.32 -1.86
N LEU A 43 3.34 -9.17 -0.54
CA LEU A 43 2.11 -8.76 0.15
C LEU A 43 2.27 -7.29 0.57
N SER A 44 1.53 -6.40 -0.10
CA SER A 44 1.55 -4.97 0.19
C SER A 44 0.35 -4.59 1.05
N ILE A 45 0.60 -3.95 2.20
CA ILE A 45 -0.44 -3.56 3.15
C ILE A 45 -0.29 -2.06 3.44
N GLY A 46 -1.38 -1.31 3.27
CA GLY A 46 -1.39 0.15 3.43
C GLY A 46 -2.70 0.68 3.99
N GLY A 47 -2.79 2.01 4.13
CA GLY A 47 -3.95 2.66 4.71
C GLY A 47 -4.41 3.90 3.93
N TRP A 48 -5.71 4.17 3.91
CA TRP A 48 -6.28 5.36 3.25
C TRP A 48 -5.91 6.67 3.93
N HIS A 49 -5.61 6.64 5.23
CA HIS A 49 -5.15 7.80 5.98
C HIS A 49 -3.62 7.87 6.08
N ASP A 50 -2.90 7.01 5.35
CA ASP A 50 -1.45 7.05 5.18
C ASP A 50 -1.04 8.12 4.14
N GLY A 51 0.24 8.51 4.11
CA GLY A 51 0.79 9.36 3.05
C GLY A 51 1.08 8.62 1.74
N TYR A 52 1.24 7.30 1.78
CA TYR A 52 1.64 6.43 0.68
C TYR A 52 0.46 5.60 0.11
N ARG A 53 -0.69 6.25 -0.07
CA ARG A 53 -1.98 5.59 -0.40
C ARG A 53 -1.96 4.80 -1.71
N ASN A 54 -1.21 5.29 -2.69
CA ASN A 54 -1.22 4.75 -4.05
C ASN A 54 -0.30 3.53 -4.20
N THR A 55 0.68 3.33 -3.30
CA THR A 55 1.72 2.31 -3.48
C THR A 55 1.12 0.91 -3.64
N VAL A 56 0.13 0.55 -2.81
CA VAL A 56 -0.47 -0.79 -2.81
C VAL A 56 -1.13 -1.11 -4.15
N SER A 57 -1.92 -0.18 -4.70
CA SER A 57 -2.57 -0.41 -6.01
C SER A 57 -1.55 -0.45 -7.14
N HIS A 58 -0.53 0.42 -7.13
CA HIS A 58 0.52 0.41 -8.15
C HIS A 58 1.32 -0.91 -8.14
N LEU A 59 1.67 -1.44 -6.96
CA LEU A 59 2.38 -2.72 -6.88
C LEU A 59 1.50 -3.87 -7.35
N ALA A 60 0.26 -3.95 -6.87
CA ALA A 60 -0.68 -5.00 -7.26
C ALA A 60 -1.01 -4.99 -8.75
N THR A 61 -1.04 -3.82 -9.40
CA THR A 61 -1.30 -3.69 -10.84
C THR A 61 -0.10 -4.06 -11.71
N ASN A 62 1.14 -3.77 -11.27
CA ASN A 62 2.29 -3.79 -12.17
C ASN A 62 3.30 -4.93 -11.91
N ILE A 63 3.30 -5.53 -10.72
CA ILE A 63 4.20 -6.66 -10.41
C ILE A 63 3.66 -7.94 -11.07
N GLN A 64 4.57 -8.68 -11.71
CA GLN A 64 4.27 -9.95 -12.39
C GLN A 64 4.48 -11.18 -11.50
N ALA A 65 5.33 -11.07 -10.48
CA ALA A 65 5.47 -12.08 -9.43
C ALA A 65 4.19 -12.16 -8.58
N PRO A 66 4.00 -13.22 -7.76
CA PRO A 66 2.84 -13.30 -6.87
C PRO A 66 2.69 -12.03 -6.03
N VAL A 67 1.59 -11.30 -6.20
CA VAL A 67 1.37 -10.01 -5.55
C VAL A 67 -0.06 -9.92 -5.03
N LYS A 68 -0.22 -9.41 -3.80
CA LYS A 68 -1.53 -9.11 -3.19
C LYS A 68 -1.51 -7.78 -2.44
N GLY A 69 -2.64 -7.08 -2.44
CA GLY A 69 -2.83 -5.80 -1.77
C GLY A 69 -3.91 -5.84 -0.69
N ILE A 70 -3.64 -5.22 0.47
CA ILE A 70 -4.66 -4.95 1.50
C ILE A 70 -4.61 -3.46 1.87
N VAL A 71 -5.74 -2.77 1.77
CA VAL A 71 -5.85 -1.37 2.17
C VAL A 71 -7.01 -1.17 3.13
N GLY A 72 -6.70 -0.73 4.35
CA GLY A 72 -7.69 -0.37 5.36
C GLY A 72 -7.78 1.14 5.59
N PRO A 73 -8.56 1.59 6.57
CA PRO A 73 -8.70 3.02 6.86
C PRO A 73 -7.54 3.59 7.70
N TRP A 74 -6.37 2.97 7.71
CA TRP A 74 -5.34 3.24 8.72
C TRP A 74 -4.44 4.44 8.41
N ILE A 75 -3.88 5.03 9.46
CA ILE A 75 -2.72 5.94 9.40
C ILE A 75 -1.40 5.15 9.28
N HIS A 76 -0.27 5.86 9.25
CA HIS A 76 1.10 5.33 9.10
C HIS A 76 1.62 4.51 10.31
N LYS A 77 0.97 3.38 10.57
CA LYS A 77 1.23 2.42 11.66
C LYS A 77 0.79 1.01 11.22
N TYR A 78 1.18 -0.02 11.97
CA TYR A 78 0.74 -1.38 11.63
C TYR A 78 -0.77 -1.57 11.84
N PRO A 79 -1.48 -2.23 10.90
CA PRO A 79 -2.95 -2.30 10.88
C PRO A 79 -3.64 -2.92 12.10
N HIS A 80 -2.91 -3.64 12.94
CA HIS A 80 -3.48 -4.25 14.16
C HIS A 80 -3.67 -3.24 15.30
N TYR A 81 -2.89 -2.15 15.33
CA TYR A 81 -3.05 -1.06 16.31
C TYR A 81 -3.20 0.33 15.68
N ALA A 82 -3.02 0.45 14.36
CA ALA A 82 -3.31 1.68 13.66
C ALA A 82 -4.81 2.00 13.74
N GLY A 83 -5.12 3.27 13.98
CA GLY A 83 -6.46 3.81 13.80
C GLY A 83 -6.58 4.53 12.46
N PRO A 84 -7.79 4.96 12.10
CA PRO A 84 -9.07 4.51 12.66
C PRO A 84 -9.33 3.01 12.50
N LYS A 85 -10.26 2.49 13.30
CA LYS A 85 -10.85 1.15 13.14
C LYS A 85 -11.68 1.07 11.84
N PRO A 86 -11.96 -0.14 11.31
CA PRO A 86 -11.58 -1.47 11.82
C PRO A 86 -10.09 -1.79 11.65
N ALA A 87 -9.53 -2.49 12.64
CA ALA A 87 -8.20 -3.12 12.54
C ALA A 87 -8.31 -4.50 11.91
N ILE A 88 -7.19 -5.07 11.46
CA ILE A 88 -7.09 -6.45 11.00
C ILE A 88 -6.07 -7.25 11.80
N GLY A 89 -6.14 -8.58 11.67
CA GLY A 89 -5.08 -9.49 12.08
C GLY A 89 -3.85 -9.39 11.17
N PHE A 90 -3.12 -8.27 11.25
CA PHE A 90 -1.94 -8.02 10.40
C PHE A 90 -0.90 -9.15 10.48
N LEU A 91 -0.61 -9.65 11.68
CA LEU A 91 0.38 -10.70 11.87
C LEU A 91 -0.11 -12.03 11.30
N GLN A 92 -1.41 -12.32 11.36
CA GLN A 92 -2.00 -13.51 10.77
C GLN A 92 -1.86 -13.51 9.24
N GLU A 93 -2.16 -12.38 8.60
CA GLU A 93 -1.98 -12.20 7.14
C GLU A 93 -0.51 -12.36 6.74
N ALA A 94 0.40 -11.70 7.47
CA ALA A 94 1.82 -11.75 7.17
C ALA A 94 2.43 -13.15 7.41
N LEU A 95 2.04 -13.83 8.50
CA LEU A 95 2.51 -15.18 8.81
C LEU A 95 2.09 -16.18 7.74
N ARG A 96 0.80 -16.17 7.34
CA ARG A 96 0.31 -17.06 6.26
C ARG A 96 1.08 -16.84 4.96
N TRP A 97 1.40 -15.58 4.63
CA TRP A 97 2.19 -15.24 3.44
C TRP A 97 3.62 -15.74 3.51
N TRP A 98 4.32 -15.46 4.61
CA TRP A 98 5.69 -15.91 4.81
C TRP A 98 5.81 -17.43 4.90
N ASP A 99 4.89 -18.10 5.58
CA ASP A 99 4.86 -19.56 5.66
C ASP A 99 4.74 -20.20 4.27
N ARG A 100 3.94 -19.61 3.37
CA ARG A 100 3.88 -20.07 1.98
C ARG A 100 5.20 -19.84 1.24
N TRP A 101 5.67 -18.60 1.20
CA TRP A 101 6.75 -18.21 0.27
C TRP A 101 8.17 -18.42 0.80
N LEU A 102 8.35 -18.60 2.12
CA LEU A 102 9.64 -18.86 2.74
C LEU A 102 9.79 -20.30 3.25
N LYS A 103 8.68 -20.97 3.59
CA LYS A 103 8.70 -22.34 4.15
C LYS A 103 8.00 -23.38 3.28
N GLY A 104 7.30 -22.98 2.21
CA GLY A 104 6.57 -23.88 1.33
C GLY A 104 5.30 -24.48 1.94
N VAL A 105 4.81 -23.95 3.06
CA VAL A 105 3.59 -24.45 3.73
C VAL A 105 2.37 -24.11 2.88
N ASP A 106 1.43 -25.04 2.76
CA ASP A 106 0.14 -24.78 2.12
C ASP A 106 -0.78 -24.00 3.07
N THR A 107 -0.81 -22.67 2.92
CA THR A 107 -1.63 -21.76 3.73
C THR A 107 -2.87 -21.26 2.98
N GLY A 108 -3.08 -21.69 1.74
CA GLY A 108 -4.15 -21.24 0.85
C GLY A 108 -4.03 -19.78 0.38
N VAL A 109 -2.98 -19.02 0.75
CA VAL A 109 -2.87 -17.58 0.43
C VAL A 109 -2.85 -17.29 -1.06
N GLU A 110 -2.51 -18.27 -1.91
CA GLU A 110 -2.55 -18.14 -3.36
C GLU A 110 -3.98 -17.92 -3.87
N ALA A 111 -4.99 -18.46 -3.19
CA ALA A 111 -6.40 -18.31 -3.50
C ALA A 111 -7.07 -17.07 -2.86
N ASP A 112 -6.36 -16.35 -1.97
CA ASP A 112 -6.88 -15.09 -1.41
C ASP A 112 -7.16 -14.05 -2.54
N PRO A 113 -8.04 -13.06 -2.36
CA PRO A 113 -8.24 -12.02 -3.36
C PRO A 113 -6.96 -11.24 -3.67
N ALA A 114 -6.72 -10.90 -4.94
CA ALA A 114 -5.56 -10.09 -5.36
C ALA A 114 -5.56 -8.71 -4.70
N TYR A 115 -6.73 -8.12 -4.47
CA TYR A 115 -6.86 -6.82 -3.83
C TYR A 115 -8.03 -6.78 -2.85
N ARG A 116 -7.77 -6.36 -1.61
CA ARG A 116 -8.75 -6.18 -0.54
C ARG A 116 -8.71 -4.75 -0.05
N ALA A 117 -9.82 -4.03 -0.13
CA ALA A 117 -9.91 -2.61 0.16
C ALA A 117 -11.09 -2.29 1.07
N TYR A 118 -10.88 -1.45 2.07
CA TYR A 118 -11.96 -0.95 2.91
C TYR A 118 -12.59 0.28 2.26
N VAL A 119 -13.80 0.15 1.74
CA VAL A 119 -14.56 1.27 1.17
C VAL A 119 -15.21 2.03 2.32
N MET A 120 -14.79 3.29 2.50
CA MET A 120 -15.29 4.14 3.59
C MET A 120 -16.58 4.85 3.19
N ASP A 121 -17.52 4.90 4.12
CA ASP A 121 -18.74 5.68 3.96
C ASP A 121 -18.44 7.18 4.11
N SER A 122 -19.34 8.00 3.54
CA SER A 122 -19.33 9.44 3.75
C SER A 122 -19.71 9.77 5.19
N VAL A 123 -18.94 10.66 5.81
CA VAL A 123 -19.20 11.17 7.16
C VAL A 123 -18.88 12.66 7.21
N ARG A 124 -19.44 13.36 8.20
CA ARG A 124 -19.11 14.76 8.43
C ARG A 124 -17.63 14.93 8.78
N PRO A 125 -16.96 16.00 8.30
CA PRO A 125 -15.56 16.26 8.64
C PRO A 125 -15.36 16.40 10.16
N ALA A 126 -14.32 15.75 10.67
CA ALA A 126 -13.86 15.92 12.04
C ALA A 126 -12.33 15.88 12.08
N ARG A 127 -11.73 16.40 13.16
CA ARG A 127 -10.27 16.35 13.37
C ARG A 127 -9.75 14.92 13.48
N TRP A 128 -10.57 14.03 14.04
CA TRP A 128 -10.25 12.62 14.21
C TRP A 128 -11.53 11.79 14.24
N HIS A 129 -11.46 10.58 13.69
CA HIS A 129 -12.47 9.56 13.84
C HIS A 129 -11.82 8.35 14.51
N PRO A 130 -12.37 7.80 15.61
CA PRO A 130 -11.84 6.57 16.19
C PRO A 130 -12.09 5.34 15.29
N GLU A 131 -13.18 5.39 14.52
CA GLU A 131 -13.59 4.38 13.56
C GLU A 131 -14.07 5.05 12.27
N ARG A 132 -13.78 4.41 11.13
CA ARG A 132 -14.33 4.79 9.84
C ARG A 132 -15.42 3.76 9.47
N PRO A 133 -16.70 4.17 9.41
CA PRO A 133 -17.74 3.29 8.88
C PRO A 133 -17.48 3.00 7.41
N GLY A 134 -17.95 1.84 6.97
CA GLY A 134 -17.71 1.33 5.64
C GLY A 134 -17.73 -0.19 5.61
N ARG A 135 -17.16 -0.75 4.55
CA ARG A 135 -17.18 -2.20 4.29
C ARG A 135 -15.93 -2.65 3.55
N TRP A 136 -15.55 -3.90 3.75
CA TRP A 136 -14.54 -4.53 2.91
C TRP A 136 -15.10 -4.84 1.51
N ALA A 137 -14.29 -4.56 0.49
CA ALA A 137 -14.45 -5.01 -0.88
C ALA A 137 -13.22 -5.83 -1.26
N ALA A 138 -13.42 -6.84 -2.10
CA ALA A 138 -12.35 -7.72 -2.53
C ALA A 138 -12.52 -8.06 -4.01
N GLU A 139 -11.41 -8.05 -4.74
CA GLU A 139 -11.33 -8.40 -6.15
C GLU A 139 -10.36 -9.56 -6.32
N GLN A 140 -10.78 -10.60 -7.04
CA GLN A 140 -9.95 -11.77 -7.30
C GLN A 140 -8.80 -11.46 -8.25
N GLU A 141 -9.05 -10.55 -9.19
CA GLU A 141 -8.08 -10.03 -10.14
C GLU A 141 -7.95 -8.53 -9.97
N TRP A 142 -6.74 -8.00 -10.14
CA TRP A 142 -6.48 -6.57 -10.04
C TRP A 142 -5.55 -6.08 -11.14
N PRO A 143 -5.90 -5.03 -11.92
CA PRO A 143 -7.18 -4.32 -11.90
C PRO A 143 -8.37 -5.23 -12.25
N SER A 144 -9.50 -5.02 -11.58
CA SER A 144 -10.68 -5.86 -11.80
C SER A 144 -11.26 -5.62 -13.21
N PRO A 145 -11.64 -6.68 -13.95
CA PRO A 145 -12.19 -6.56 -15.30
C PRO A 145 -13.54 -5.84 -15.32
N THR A 146 -14.19 -5.66 -14.16
CA THR A 146 -15.47 -4.94 -14.06
C THR A 146 -15.32 -3.44 -13.86
N ILE A 147 -14.10 -2.92 -13.70
CA ILE A 147 -13.85 -1.48 -13.57
C ILE A 147 -14.17 -0.79 -14.89
N LYS A 148 -15.02 0.24 -14.84
CA LYS A 148 -15.40 1.06 -16.00
C LYS A 148 -15.02 2.52 -15.75
N MET A 149 -14.31 3.11 -16.70
CA MET A 149 -14.06 4.54 -16.71
C MET A 149 -15.33 5.27 -17.14
N GLN A 150 -15.71 6.29 -16.38
CA GLN A 150 -16.84 7.17 -16.69
C GLN A 150 -16.37 8.61 -16.66
N THR A 151 -16.76 9.37 -17.66
CA THR A 151 -16.57 10.83 -17.69
C THR A 151 -17.74 11.48 -16.98
N VAL A 152 -17.44 12.36 -16.02
CA VAL A 152 -18.44 13.20 -15.35
C VAL A 152 -18.10 14.64 -15.69
N ASP A 153 -18.97 15.30 -16.45
CA ASP A 153 -18.77 16.68 -16.86
C ASP A 153 -19.02 17.63 -15.69
N LEU A 154 -18.14 18.62 -15.54
CA LEU A 154 -18.33 19.70 -14.59
C LEU A 154 -19.28 20.72 -15.21
N ILE A 155 -20.45 20.91 -14.61
CA ILE A 155 -21.36 21.99 -15.00
C ILE A 155 -20.82 23.28 -14.36
N PRO A 156 -20.53 24.34 -15.15
CA PRO A 156 -20.15 25.63 -14.59
C PRO A 156 -21.26 26.19 -13.69
N SER A 157 -20.89 26.67 -12.51
CA SER A 157 -21.78 27.36 -11.56
C SER A 157 -22.13 28.77 -12.00
#